data_AF-A0A8T8SVE0-F1
#
_entry.id   AF-A0A8T8SVE0-F1
#
_cell.length_a   1.000
_cell.length_b   1.000
_cell.length_c   1.000
_cell.angle_alpha   90.00
_cell.angle_beta   90.00
_cell.angle_gamma   90.00
#
_symmetry.space_group_name_H-M   'P 1'
#
loop_
_entity.id
_entity.type
_entity.pdbx_description
1 polymer ?
#
loop_
_entity_poly.entity_id
_entity_poly.type
_entity_poly.pdbx_seq_one_letter_code
_entity_poly.pdbx_strand_id
1 'polypeptide(L)'
;MPFSCKIATVAVAMVASLVALPAVHAANVNLDWNVSWVPDVNPDGLQPRRAIGVGGQWPPPVINVNSTDVLSIKVTNQLGDGSGTALHSHGMFFNQVSSSKNGFAITLT
;
A
#
# COMPACT_ATOMS: atom_id res chain seq x y z
N MET A 1 -8.69 59.06 -7.84
CA MET A 1 -9.41 57.77 -7.68
C MET A 1 -8.39 56.68 -7.35
N PRO A 2 -8.09 56.36 -6.06
CA PRO A 2 -6.97 55.49 -5.69
C PRO A 2 -7.33 54.00 -5.45
N PHE A 3 -8.57 53.58 -5.73
CA PHE A 3 -9.06 52.26 -5.36
C PHE A 3 -8.62 51.11 -6.29
N SER A 4 -8.10 51.41 -7.48
CA SER A 4 -7.81 50.40 -8.53
C SER A 4 -6.52 49.58 -8.28
N CYS A 5 -5.49 50.17 -7.66
CA CYS A 5 -4.20 49.52 -7.42
C CYS A 5 -4.24 48.46 -6.30
N LYS A 6 -5.11 48.64 -5.29
CA LYS A 6 -5.23 47.72 -4.15
C LYS A 6 -5.92 46.40 -4.52
N ILE A 7 -6.92 46.45 -5.39
CA ILE A 7 -7.68 45.25 -5.84
C ILE A 7 -6.78 44.34 -6.68
N ALA A 8 -5.98 44.90 -7.59
CA ALA A 8 -5.02 44.13 -8.38
C ALA A 8 -3.96 43.44 -7.50
N THR A 9 -3.48 44.13 -6.46
CA THR A 9 -2.48 43.59 -5.53
C THR A 9 -3.05 42.43 -4.69
N VAL A 10 -4.29 42.56 -4.22
CA VAL A 10 -4.98 41.49 -3.47
C VAL A 10 -5.27 40.28 -4.36
N ALA A 11 -5.68 40.49 -5.61
CA ALA A 11 -5.91 39.41 -6.56
C ALA A 11 -4.63 38.64 -6.89
N VAL A 12 -3.51 39.33 -7.11
CA VAL A 12 -2.20 38.70 -7.36
C VAL A 12 -1.70 37.94 -6.13
N ALA A 13 -1.89 38.50 -4.91
CA ALA A 13 -1.51 37.83 -3.67
C ALA A 13 -2.35 36.55 -3.41
N MET A 14 -3.65 36.58 -3.72
CA MET A 14 -4.53 35.39 -3.63
C MET A 14 -4.10 34.28 -4.59
N VAL A 15 -3.80 34.62 -5.85
CA VAL A 15 -3.35 33.64 -6.85
C VAL A 15 -1.98 33.07 -6.48
N ALA A 16 -1.05 33.90 -6.02
CA ALA A 16 0.26 33.45 -5.56
C ALA A 16 0.16 32.51 -4.33
N SER A 17 -0.79 32.78 -3.42
CA SER A 17 -1.03 31.93 -2.24
C SER A 17 -1.61 30.56 -2.61
N LEU A 18 -2.42 30.49 -3.67
CA LEU A 18 -3.02 29.24 -4.14
C LEU A 18 -2.00 28.32 -4.85
N VAL A 19 -1.00 28.90 -5.53
CA VAL A 19 0.09 28.17 -6.20
C VAL A 19 1.15 27.68 -5.19
N ALA A 20 1.24 28.29 -4.01
CA ALA A 20 2.20 27.92 -2.96
C ALA A 20 1.75 26.73 -2.08
N LEU A 21 0.58 26.13 -2.34
CA LEU A 21 0.11 24.98 -1.58
C LEU A 21 0.94 23.72 -1.93
N PRO A 22 1.40 22.94 -0.93
CA PRO A 22 2.08 21.68 -1.21
C PRO A 22 1.10 20.71 -1.88
N ALA A 23 1.52 20.12 -3.00
CA ALA A 23 0.76 19.06 -3.65
C ALA A 23 0.77 17.80 -2.76
N VAL A 24 -0.40 17.33 -2.36
CA VAL A 24 -0.52 16.02 -1.71
C VAL A 24 -0.39 14.94 -2.78
N HIS A 25 0.64 14.11 -2.66
CA HIS A 25 0.78 12.91 -3.47
C HIS A 25 0.27 11.70 -2.68
N ALA A 26 -0.70 11.01 -3.27
CA ALA A 26 -1.21 9.73 -2.78
C ALA A 26 -1.15 8.75 -3.96
N ALA A 27 -0.34 7.70 -3.83
CA ALA A 27 -0.25 6.66 -4.83
C ALA A 27 -1.28 5.56 -4.58
N ASN A 28 -1.77 4.94 -5.65
CA ASN A 28 -2.40 3.62 -5.55
C ASN A 28 -1.33 2.57 -5.83
N VAL A 29 -1.03 1.75 -4.83
CA VAL A 29 -0.01 0.70 -4.90
C VAL A 29 -0.72 -0.63 -5.00
N ASN A 30 -0.70 -1.25 -6.18
CA ASN A 30 -1.32 -2.55 -6.42
C ASN A 30 -0.26 -3.65 -6.44
N LEU A 31 -0.44 -4.70 -5.64
CA LEU A 31 0.43 -5.86 -5.58
C LEU A 31 -0.36 -7.14 -5.86
N ASP A 32 0.22 -8.01 -6.68
CA ASP A 32 -0.26 -9.37 -6.89
C ASP A 32 0.64 -10.35 -6.13
N TRP A 33 0.09 -10.95 -5.08
CA TRP A 33 0.81 -11.84 -4.17
C TRP A 33 0.40 -13.29 -4.40
N ASN A 34 1.36 -14.07 -4.88
CA ASN A 34 1.22 -15.51 -4.98
C ASN A 34 1.79 -16.20 -3.74
N VAL A 35 0.93 -16.73 -2.88
CA VAL A 35 1.34 -17.42 -1.66
C VAL A 35 1.58 -18.89 -1.96
N SER A 36 2.82 -19.34 -1.79
CA SER A 36 3.26 -20.70 -2.13
C SER A 36 4.31 -21.24 -1.17
N TRP A 37 4.54 -22.54 -1.23
CA TRP A 37 5.66 -23.18 -0.54
C TRP A 37 6.98 -22.86 -1.25
N VAL A 38 7.94 -22.31 -0.49
CA VAL A 38 9.33 -22.11 -0.92
C VAL A 38 10.17 -23.23 -0.29
N PRO A 39 10.80 -24.11 -1.09
CA PRO A 39 11.63 -25.19 -0.58
C PRO A 39 13.01 -24.67 -0.11
N ASP A 40 13.77 -25.54 0.55
CA ASP A 40 15.21 -25.37 0.82
C ASP A 40 15.62 -24.09 1.57
N VAL A 41 14.74 -23.58 2.43
CA VAL A 41 14.99 -22.42 3.27
C VAL A 41 15.74 -22.85 4.53
N ASN A 42 16.88 -22.20 4.83
CA ASN A 42 17.73 -22.54 5.98
C ASN A 42 18.35 -21.28 6.62
N PRO A 43 17.58 -20.47 7.35
CA PRO A 43 18.06 -19.22 7.93
C PRO A 43 18.93 -19.43 9.17
N ASP A 44 18.80 -20.58 9.83
CA ASP A 44 19.53 -20.96 11.03
C ASP A 44 20.81 -21.77 10.73
N GLY A 45 21.01 -22.17 9.47
CA GLY A 45 22.15 -22.95 9.01
C GLY A 45 22.12 -24.44 9.41
N LEU A 46 21.04 -24.94 10.01
CA LEU A 46 20.97 -26.30 10.53
C LEU A 46 20.50 -27.31 9.48
N GLN A 47 19.29 -27.15 8.96
CA GLN A 47 18.67 -28.07 8.00
C GLN A 47 17.72 -27.31 7.08
N PRO A 48 17.69 -27.61 5.77
CA PRO A 48 16.71 -27.03 4.86
C PRO A 48 15.29 -27.45 5.23
N ARG A 49 14.37 -26.49 5.19
CA ARG A 49 12.94 -26.69 5.41
C ARG A 49 12.15 -25.90 4.36
N ARG A 50 10.89 -26.29 4.15
CA ARG A 50 9.97 -25.43 3.38
C ARG A 50 9.43 -24.31 4.25
N ALA A 51 9.19 -23.15 3.66
CA ALA A 51 8.52 -22.02 4.29
C ALA A 51 7.39 -21.49 3.40
N ILE A 52 6.42 -20.76 3.97
CA ILE A 52 5.40 -20.05 3.19
C ILE A 52 6.01 -18.72 2.75
N GLY A 53 6.07 -18.50 1.44
CA GLY A 53 6.61 -17.28 0.82
C GLY A 53 5.62 -16.61 -0.11
N VAL A 54 6.05 -15.47 -0.68
CA VAL A 54 5.30 -14.70 -1.68
C VAL A 54 6.14 -14.61 -2.95
N GLY A 55 5.56 -15.01 -4.09
CA GLY A 55 6.25 -14.97 -5.37
C GLY A 55 7.49 -15.87 -5.43
N GLY A 56 7.48 -17.00 -4.70
CA GLY A 56 8.63 -17.90 -4.60
C GLY A 56 9.77 -17.40 -3.72
N GLN A 57 9.61 -16.24 -3.06
CA GLN A 57 10.63 -15.66 -2.21
C GLN A 57 10.28 -15.83 -0.72
N TRP A 58 11.30 -16.17 0.06
CA TRP A 58 11.28 -16.11 1.51
C TRP A 58 12.58 -15.45 2.01
N PRO A 59 12.52 -14.41 2.86
CA PRO A 59 11.31 -13.73 3.33
C PRO A 59 10.52 -13.04 2.20
N PRO A 60 9.20 -12.83 2.38
CA PRO A 60 8.41 -12.05 1.42
C PRO A 60 9.01 -10.65 1.17
N PRO A 61 8.87 -10.08 -0.04
CA PRO A 61 9.29 -8.71 -0.32
C PRO A 61 8.66 -7.70 0.64
N VAL A 62 9.47 -6.73 1.08
CA VAL A 62 9.00 -5.65 1.96
C VAL A 62 8.02 -4.76 1.19
N ILE A 63 6.86 -4.48 1.78
CA ILE A 63 5.96 -3.44 1.28
C ILE A 63 6.41 -2.11 1.87
N ASN A 64 6.85 -1.19 1.01
CA ASN A 64 7.27 0.15 1.40
C ASN A 64 6.35 1.18 0.72
N VAL A 65 5.51 1.85 1.52
CA VAL A 65 4.51 2.82 1.05
C VAL A 65 4.49 4.03 1.98
N ASN A 66 4.00 5.16 1.48
CA ASN A 66 3.79 6.35 2.31
C ASN A 66 2.48 6.25 3.10
N SER A 67 2.38 6.99 4.20
CA SER A 67 1.15 7.04 5.01
C SER A 67 -0.07 7.62 4.28
N THR A 68 0.16 8.29 3.14
CA THR A 68 -0.88 8.85 2.27
C THR A 68 -1.29 7.92 1.14
N ASP A 69 -0.60 6.79 0.94
CA ASP A 69 -0.86 5.87 -0.16
C ASP A 69 -2.02 4.92 0.14
N VAL A 70 -2.66 4.44 -0.93
CA VAL A 70 -3.64 3.36 -0.88
C VAL A 70 -3.00 2.08 -1.41
N LEU A 71 -2.78 1.12 -0.53
CA LEU A 71 -2.25 -0.19 -0.90
C LEU A 71 -3.40 -1.17 -1.20
N SER A 72 -3.32 -1.93 -2.29
CA SER A 72 -4.26 -3.01 -2.60
C SER A 72 -3.48 -4.25 -2.97
N ILE A 73 -3.79 -5.35 -2.29
CA ILE A 73 -3.07 -6.62 -2.48
C ILE A 73 -4.09 -7.66 -2.92
N LYS A 74 -3.88 -8.20 -4.13
CA LYS A 74 -4.57 -9.38 -4.59
C LYS A 74 -3.78 -10.59 -4.15
N VAL A 75 -4.38 -11.47 -3.36
CA VAL A 75 -3.71 -12.66 -2.85
C VAL A 75 -4.27 -13.90 -3.54
N THR A 76 -3.39 -14.70 -4.14
CA THR A 76 -3.72 -15.99 -4.73
C THR A 76 -3.08 -17.11 -3.91
N ASN A 77 -3.89 -18.06 -3.47
CA ASN A 77 -3.43 -19.24 -2.73
C ASN A 77 -2.92 -20.31 -3.69
N GLN A 78 -1.62 -20.62 -3.63
CA GLN A 78 -0.99 -21.71 -4.39
C GLN A 78 -0.27 -22.72 -3.49
N LEU A 79 -0.72 -22.89 -2.24
CA LEU A 79 -0.16 -23.89 -1.33
C LEU A 79 -0.44 -25.32 -1.81
N GLY A 80 -1.53 -25.55 -2.55
CA GLY A 80 -1.83 -26.81 -3.23
C GLY A 80 -2.09 -28.01 -2.31
N ASP A 81 -2.17 -27.80 -0.99
CA ASP A 81 -2.33 -28.84 0.03
C ASP A 81 -3.72 -28.86 0.69
N GLY A 82 -4.65 -28.06 0.15
CA GLY A 82 -6.02 -27.92 0.67
C GLY A 82 -6.15 -26.91 1.83
N SER A 83 -5.06 -26.30 2.28
CA SER A 83 -5.11 -25.27 3.32
C SER A 83 -5.69 -23.96 2.78
N GLY A 84 -6.53 -23.31 3.58
CA GLY A 84 -6.94 -21.92 3.35
C GLY A 84 -5.79 -20.94 3.65
N THR A 85 -5.87 -19.73 3.10
CA THR A 85 -4.91 -18.65 3.40
C THR A 85 -5.64 -17.33 3.61
N ALA A 86 -5.10 -16.48 4.48
CA ALA A 86 -5.61 -15.15 4.74
C ALA A 86 -4.45 -14.20 5.04
N LEU A 87 -4.57 -12.95 4.59
CA LEU A 87 -3.59 -11.91 4.86
C LEU A 87 -4.09 -11.00 5.99
N HIS A 88 -3.24 -10.74 6.97
CA HIS A 88 -3.49 -9.80 8.05
C HIS A 88 -2.35 -8.78 8.10
N SER A 89 -2.69 -7.49 8.21
CA SER A 89 -1.69 -6.44 8.39
C SER A 89 -1.54 -6.10 9.87
N HIS A 90 -0.37 -6.40 10.43
CA HIS A 90 -0.07 -6.10 11.82
C HIS A 90 0.21 -4.59 11.99
N GLY A 91 -0.50 -3.93 12.90
CA GLY A 91 -0.29 -2.51 13.20
C GLY A 91 -1.04 -1.51 12.30
N MET A 92 -1.79 -1.97 11.29
CA MET A 92 -2.68 -1.09 10.53
C MET A 92 -4.08 -1.05 11.14
N PHE A 93 -4.61 0.15 11.36
CA PHE A 93 -5.99 0.36 11.78
C PHE A 93 -6.92 0.41 10.56
N PHE A 94 -7.90 -0.48 10.50
CA PHE A 94 -8.91 -0.50 9.44
C PHE A 94 -10.07 0.43 9.79
N ASN A 95 -9.91 1.75 9.58
CA ASN A 95 -11.01 2.69 9.79
C ASN A 95 -11.92 2.72 8.55
N GLN A 96 -13.17 2.26 8.71
CA GLN A 96 -14.20 2.18 7.66
C GLN A 96 -13.96 1.19 6.51
N VAL A 97 -12.96 0.32 6.61
CA VAL A 97 -12.64 -0.67 5.59
C VAL A 97 -12.95 -2.08 6.10
N SER A 98 -14.23 -2.37 6.30
CA SER A 98 -14.66 -3.75 6.49
C SER A 98 -14.83 -4.43 5.13
N SER A 99 -14.09 -5.51 4.93
CA SER A 99 -14.34 -6.60 3.98
C SER A 99 -14.67 -6.25 2.51
N SER A 100 -14.16 -5.14 1.97
CA SER A 100 -14.34 -4.63 0.59
C SER A 100 -15.33 -3.46 0.50
N LYS A 101 -14.80 -2.23 0.65
CA LYS A 101 -15.04 -1.09 -0.26
C LYS A 101 -14.33 0.15 0.32
N ASN A 102 -13.47 0.73 -0.51
CA ASN A 102 -12.82 2.04 -0.39
C ASN A 102 -11.73 2.17 0.69
N GLY A 103 -10.47 2.08 0.23
CA GLY A 103 -9.24 2.38 0.97
C GLY A 103 -8.61 1.17 1.63
N PHE A 104 -7.65 0.50 0.99
CA PHE A 104 -7.06 -0.80 1.38
C PHE A 104 -7.98 -2.03 1.21
N ALA A 105 -8.05 -2.53 -0.03
CA ALA A 105 -8.68 -3.80 -0.36
C ALA A 105 -7.63 -4.92 -0.37
N ILE A 106 -7.68 -5.82 0.62
CA ILE A 106 -7.17 -7.19 0.46
C ILE A 106 -8.26 -7.94 -0.31
N THR A 107 -8.09 -8.09 -1.61
CA THR A 107 -9.01 -8.91 -2.41
C THR A 107 -8.43 -10.32 -2.48
N LEU A 108 -9.07 -11.25 -1.77
CA LEU A 108 -8.85 -12.68 -1.93
C LEU A 108 -9.72 -13.12 -3.13
N THR A 109 -9.12 -13.35 -4.29
CA THR A 109 -9.76 -14.07 -5.42
C THR A 109 -9.13 -15.42 -5.58
#